data_AF-A0A0F4PMP9-F1
#
_entry.id   AF-A0A0F4PMP9-F1
#
_cell.length_a   1.000
_cell.length_b   1.000
_cell.length_c   1.000
_cell.angle_alpha   90.00
_cell.angle_beta   90.00
_cell.angle_gamma   90.00
#
_symmetry.space_group_name_H-M   'P 1'
#
loop_
_entity.id
_entity.type
_entity.pdbx_description
1 polymer ?
#
loop_
_entity_poly.entity_id
_entity_poly.type
_entity_poly.pdbx_seq_one_letter_code
_entity_poly.pdbx_strand_id
1 'polypeptide(L)'
;MTRFNLELLPLCGAKTRQGTPCKRRGNKRNGRCKLHGGNSTGAKTIEGKLAVRANSIKNGARWYLMKGYDLELLHRSQLAFIQLADLAAQEKPNQAEVISVVREHRVALECFKYRILEHYGSDAFIVIQSALDAFYMDNDANHLHFHIHTKTAKAPYFQRQISSPQKKGVLINKQSTL
;
A
#
# COMPACT_ATOMS: atom_id res chain seq x y z
N MET A 1 44.43 -1.03 15.58
CA MET A 1 43.14 -1.58 16.06
C MET A 1 42.18 -1.71 14.91
N THR A 2 41.83 -2.93 14.51
CA THR A 2 40.82 -3.19 13.48
C THR A 2 39.46 -2.70 13.99
N ARG A 3 39.01 -1.54 13.49
CA ARG A 3 37.82 -0.82 13.96
C ARG A 3 36.52 -1.66 13.96
N PHE A 4 36.49 -2.82 13.30
CA PHE A 4 35.33 -3.72 13.30
C PHE A 4 35.78 -5.19 13.26
N ASN A 5 35.50 -5.96 14.32
CA ASN A 5 35.57 -7.41 14.29
C ASN A 5 34.27 -7.96 13.68
N LEU A 6 34.37 -8.51 12.47
CA LEU A 6 33.23 -9.01 11.68
C LEU A 6 32.75 -10.40 12.13
N GLU A 7 33.56 -11.15 12.89
CA GLU A 7 33.24 -12.50 13.34
C GLU A 7 32.18 -12.52 14.45
N LEU A 8 32.10 -11.44 15.22
CA LEU A 8 31.11 -11.23 16.28
C LEU A 8 29.71 -10.88 15.76
N LEU A 9 29.55 -10.68 14.44
CA LEU A 9 28.24 -10.34 13.88
C LEU A 9 27.32 -11.59 13.84
N PRO A 10 26.02 -11.42 14.11
CA PRO A 10 25.06 -12.53 14.02
C PRO A 10 25.00 -13.05 12.58
N LEU A 11 24.68 -14.33 12.39
CA LEU A 11 24.33 -14.84 11.07
C LEU A 11 23.01 -14.23 10.60
N CYS A 12 22.87 -14.02 9.29
CA CYS A 12 21.70 -13.38 8.70
C CYS A 12 20.37 -14.08 9.04
N GLY A 13 20.38 -15.40 9.23
CA GLY A 13 19.21 -16.20 9.60
C GLY A 13 18.05 -16.19 8.58
N ALA A 14 18.25 -15.67 7.37
CA ALA A 14 17.24 -15.68 6.31
C ALA A 14 17.33 -17.00 5.53
N LYS A 15 16.24 -17.47 4.92
CA LYS A 15 16.30 -18.63 4.02
C LYS A 15 16.74 -18.19 2.63
N THR A 16 17.67 -18.93 2.02
CA THR A 16 18.06 -18.75 0.63
C THR A 16 16.96 -19.27 -0.30
N ARG A 17 17.09 -19.03 -1.61
CA ARG A 17 16.18 -19.61 -2.62
C ARG A 17 16.16 -21.15 -2.59
N GLN A 18 17.21 -21.79 -2.07
CA GLN A 18 17.31 -23.25 -1.88
C GLN A 18 16.71 -23.72 -0.55
N GLY A 19 16.08 -22.83 0.24
CA GLY A 19 15.46 -23.17 1.51
C GLY A 19 16.41 -23.27 2.71
N THR A 20 17.73 -23.31 2.47
CA THR A 20 18.75 -23.38 3.52
C THR A 20 18.99 -22.04 4.22
N PRO A 21 19.42 -22.02 5.50
CA PRO A 21 19.76 -20.78 6.19
C PRO A 21 20.94 -20.04 5.53
N CYS A 22 20.84 -18.72 5.49
CA CYS A 22 21.87 -17.85 4.93
C CYS A 22 23.10 -17.87 5.82
N LYS A 23 24.23 -18.29 5.24
CA LYS A 23 25.54 -18.37 5.91
C LYS A 23 26.27 -17.03 6.02
N ARG A 24 25.76 -15.95 5.41
CA ARG A 24 26.39 -14.62 5.48
C ARG A 24 26.15 -13.98 6.84
N ARG A 25 27.13 -13.22 7.32
CA ARG A 25 26.99 -12.36 8.51
C ARG A 25 26.00 -11.22 8.23
N GLY A 26 25.16 -10.95 9.22
CA GLY A 26 24.24 -9.81 9.26
C GLY A 26 24.93 -8.54 9.72
N ASN A 27 24.16 -7.46 9.86
CA ASN A 27 24.63 -6.23 10.47
C ASN A 27 24.10 -6.07 11.91
N LYS A 28 24.65 -5.10 12.66
CA LYS A 28 24.21 -4.81 14.03
C LYS A 28 22.82 -4.17 14.11
N ARG A 29 22.31 -3.60 13.01
CA ARG A 29 21.06 -2.83 12.99
C ARG A 29 19.82 -3.72 12.98
N ASN A 30 19.79 -4.71 12.10
CA ASN A 30 18.62 -5.59 11.92
C ASN A 30 19.00 -7.08 11.83
N GLY A 31 20.29 -7.41 11.98
CA GLY A 31 20.76 -8.79 11.94
C GLY A 31 20.75 -9.43 10.56
N ARG A 32 20.33 -8.74 9.49
CA ARG A 32 20.28 -9.28 8.12
C ARG A 32 21.49 -8.85 7.30
N CYS A 33 21.88 -9.67 6.33
CA CYS A 33 22.97 -9.35 5.40
C CYS A 33 22.48 -8.44 4.27
N LYS A 34 23.38 -7.80 3.53
CA LYS A 34 23.03 -6.87 2.44
C LYS A 34 22.07 -7.45 1.39
N LEU A 35 22.11 -8.77 1.15
CA LEU A 35 21.24 -9.44 0.17
C LEU A 35 19.85 -9.79 0.71
N HIS A 36 19.66 -9.80 2.03
CA HIS A 36 18.40 -10.17 2.67
C HIS A 36 17.83 -9.01 3.49
N GLY A 37 18.00 -7.79 2.98
CA GLY A 37 17.42 -6.58 3.59
C GLY A 37 18.26 -5.95 4.69
N GLY A 38 19.53 -6.33 4.85
CA GLY A 38 20.46 -5.70 5.79
C GLY A 38 20.55 -4.18 5.58
N ASN A 39 20.59 -3.74 4.32
CA ASN A 39 20.61 -2.32 3.99
C ASN A 39 19.21 -1.69 3.91
N SER A 40 18.14 -2.49 4.05
CA SER A 40 16.78 -1.95 4.04
C SER A 40 16.52 -1.18 5.33
N THR A 41 15.91 -0.01 5.21
CA THR A 41 15.46 0.79 6.35
C THR A 41 14.06 0.41 6.82
N GLY A 42 13.39 -0.51 6.12
CA GLY A 42 11.98 -0.83 6.33
C GLY A 42 11.06 0.25 5.76
N ALA A 43 9.76 -0.07 5.68
CA ALA A 43 8.76 0.90 5.27
C ALA A 43 8.49 1.92 6.38
N LYS A 44 8.64 3.21 6.06
CA LYS A 44 8.43 4.31 7.01
C LYS A 44 7.01 4.89 6.93
N THR A 45 6.46 4.96 5.71
CA THR A 45 5.13 5.51 5.45
C THR A 45 4.04 4.48 5.76
N ILE A 46 2.83 4.97 6.04
CA ILE A 46 1.64 4.11 6.24
C ILE A 46 1.43 3.24 5.00
N GLU A 47 1.48 3.84 3.81
CA GLU A 47 1.35 3.15 2.52
C GLU A 47 2.40 2.06 2.33
N GLY A 48 3.66 2.34 2.64
CA GLY A 48 4.73 1.36 2.53
C GLY A 48 4.53 0.19 3.49
N LYS A 49 4.12 0.47 4.74
CA LYS A 49 3.82 -0.57 5.73
C LYS A 49 2.67 -1.46 5.26
N LEU A 50 1.62 -0.83 4.71
CA LEU A 50 0.49 -1.52 4.12
C LEU A 50 0.90 -2.35 2.90
N ALA A 51 1.73 -1.84 1.99
CA ALA A 51 2.23 -2.58 0.83
C ALA A 51 2.99 -3.85 1.25
N VAL A 52 3.83 -3.76 2.29
CA VAL A 52 4.54 -4.91 2.87
C VAL A 52 3.54 -5.91 3.47
N ARG A 53 2.51 -5.45 4.18
CA ARG A 53 1.42 -6.32 4.70
C ARG A 53 0.69 -7.01 3.55
N ALA A 54 0.32 -6.29 2.49
CA ALA A 54 -0.38 -6.82 1.32
C ALA A 54 0.41 -7.94 0.62
N ASN A 55 1.73 -7.84 0.56
CA ASN A 55 2.57 -8.89 -0.04
C ASN A 55 2.47 -10.23 0.70
N SER A 56 2.31 -10.20 2.02
CA SER A 56 2.15 -11.42 2.82
C SER A 56 0.80 -12.11 2.58
N ILE A 57 -0.23 -11.32 2.22
CA ILE A 57 -1.60 -11.76 2.00
C ILE A 57 -1.77 -12.53 0.67
N LYS A 58 -0.86 -12.32 -0.31
CA LYS A 58 -0.86 -13.04 -1.60
C LYS A 58 -0.86 -14.56 -1.45
N ASN A 59 -0.33 -15.07 -0.34
CA ASN A 59 -0.44 -16.47 0.05
C ASN A 59 -1.80 -16.67 0.75
N GLY A 60 -2.82 -17.14 0.02
CA GLY A 60 -4.24 -17.11 0.42
C GLY A 60 -4.58 -17.63 1.82
N ALA A 61 -3.78 -18.54 2.39
CA ALA A 61 -3.92 -19.00 3.78
C ALA A 61 -3.80 -17.86 4.81
N ARG A 62 -3.01 -16.82 4.52
CA ARG A 62 -2.82 -15.67 5.42
C ARG A 62 -4.01 -14.72 5.40
N TRP A 63 -4.77 -14.64 4.30
CA TRP A 63 -6.00 -13.82 4.25
C TRP A 63 -7.00 -14.29 5.32
N TYR A 64 -7.15 -15.61 5.48
CA TYR A 64 -8.06 -16.20 6.47
C TYR A 64 -7.61 -15.99 7.93
N LEU A 65 -6.30 -15.82 8.15
CA LEU A 65 -5.71 -15.61 9.48
C LEU A 65 -5.60 -14.12 9.87
N MET A 66 -5.48 -13.21 8.90
CA MET A 66 -5.61 -11.76 9.12
C MET A 66 -7.09 -11.39 9.29
N LYS A 67 -7.71 -11.85 10.37
CA LYS A 67 -9.05 -11.40 10.76
C LYS A 67 -8.92 -10.13 11.59
N GLY A 68 -8.85 -8.99 10.92
CA GLY A 68 -8.85 -7.71 11.61
C GLY A 68 -8.69 -6.52 10.67
N TYR A 69 -9.39 -5.44 11.01
CA TYR A 69 -9.18 -4.14 10.41
C TYR A 69 -8.13 -3.38 11.20
N ASP A 70 -7.37 -2.53 10.52
CA ASP A 70 -6.58 -1.50 11.20
C ASP A 70 -7.56 -0.45 11.73
N LEU A 71 -7.92 -0.55 13.02
CA LEU A 71 -8.96 0.26 13.65
C LEU A 71 -8.67 1.75 13.54
N GLU A 72 -7.39 2.13 13.58
CA GLU A 72 -6.98 3.52 13.44
C GLU A 72 -7.29 4.05 12.04
N LEU A 73 -6.95 3.29 11.00
CA LEU A 73 -7.27 3.66 9.62
C LEU A 73 -8.76 3.62 9.34
N LEU A 74 -9.50 2.69 9.95
CA LEU A 74 -10.96 2.67 9.86
C LEU A 74 -11.55 3.95 10.44
N HIS A 75 -11.15 4.32 11.66
CA HIS A 75 -11.64 5.53 12.32
C HIS A 75 -11.30 6.80 11.50
N ARG A 76 -10.06 6.92 11.02
CA ARG A 76 -9.65 8.02 10.12
C ARG A 76 -10.50 8.06 8.85
N SER A 77 -10.82 6.91 8.26
CA SER A 77 -11.66 6.86 7.04
C SER A 77 -13.09 7.34 7.30
N GLN A 78 -13.65 7.02 8.47
CA GLN A 78 -15.01 7.43 8.85
C GLN A 78 -15.07 8.93 9.12
N LEU A 79 -14.11 9.48 9.87
CA LEU A 79 -14.00 10.92 10.11
C LEU A 79 -13.84 11.70 8.80
N ALA A 80 -12.93 11.25 7.93
CA ALA A 80 -12.73 11.86 6.62
C ALA A 80 -13.99 11.81 5.76
N PHE A 81 -14.73 10.70 5.78
CA PHE A 81 -15.99 10.59 5.07
C PHE A 81 -17.03 11.61 5.57
N ILE A 82 -17.21 11.73 6.89
CA ILE A 82 -18.16 12.68 7.48
C ILE A 82 -17.80 14.10 7.02
N GLN A 83 -16.53 14.49 7.09
CA GLN A 83 -16.07 15.79 6.63
C GLN A 83 -16.33 16.01 5.13
N LEU A 84 -16.04 15.01 4.29
CA LEU A 84 -16.31 15.09 2.85
C LEU A 84 -17.80 15.17 2.54
N ALA A 85 -18.64 14.49 3.32
CA ALA A 85 -20.10 14.56 3.18
C ALA A 85 -20.62 15.96 3.55
N ASP A 86 -20.12 16.54 4.64
CA ASP A 86 -20.46 17.90 5.06
C ASP A 86 -20.05 18.94 4.00
N LEU A 87 -18.86 18.78 3.41
CA LEU A 87 -18.37 19.63 2.31
C LEU A 87 -19.22 19.45 1.04
N ALA A 88 -19.57 18.22 0.70
CA ALA A 88 -20.38 17.91 -0.48
C ALA A 88 -21.82 18.44 -0.37
N ALA A 89 -22.34 18.64 0.84
CA ALA A 89 -23.67 19.18 1.08
C ALA A 89 -23.74 20.72 0.91
N GLN A 90 -22.61 21.42 0.78
CA GLN A 90 -22.56 22.86 0.61
C GLN A 90 -22.97 23.26 -0.82
N GLU A 91 -23.63 24.41 -0.99
CA GLU A 91 -24.01 24.93 -2.33
C GLU A 91 -22.80 25.12 -3.26
N LYS A 92 -21.65 25.45 -2.70
CA LYS A 92 -20.37 25.58 -3.39
C LYS A 92 -19.29 24.89 -2.58
N PRO A 93 -18.98 23.61 -2.84
CA PRO A 93 -18.00 22.87 -2.07
C PRO A 93 -16.62 23.52 -2.20
N ASN A 94 -15.96 23.76 -1.06
CA ASN A 94 -14.61 24.29 -1.00
C ASN A 94 -13.60 23.24 -1.52
N GLN A 95 -13.23 23.34 -2.79
CA GLN A 95 -12.33 22.37 -3.43
C GLN A 95 -10.96 22.27 -2.76
N ALA A 96 -10.41 23.37 -2.26
CA ALA A 96 -9.12 23.36 -1.57
C ALA A 96 -9.19 22.52 -0.28
N GLU A 97 -10.32 22.56 0.41
CA GLU A 97 -10.56 21.81 1.64
C GLU A 97 -10.80 20.33 1.36
N VAL A 98 -11.57 20.00 0.32
CA VAL A 98 -11.72 18.61 -0.18
C VAL A 98 -10.35 18.00 -0.48
N ILE A 99 -9.51 18.71 -1.23
CA ILE A 99 -8.14 18.28 -1.57
C ILE A 99 -7.29 18.10 -0.31
N SER A 100 -7.43 18.97 0.69
CA SER A 100 -6.72 18.88 1.97
C SER A 100 -7.11 17.63 2.76
N VAL A 101 -8.41 17.39 2.92
CA VAL A 101 -8.95 16.20 3.62
C VAL A 101 -8.48 14.93 2.93
N VAL A 102 -8.58 14.87 1.60
CA VAL A 102 -8.10 13.71 0.84
C VAL A 102 -6.59 13.55 0.98
N ARG A 103 -5.79 14.62 0.92
CA ARG A 103 -4.33 14.55 1.09
C ARG A 103 -3.94 13.91 2.42
N GLU A 104 -4.62 14.28 3.50
CA GLU A 104 -4.33 13.76 4.84
C GLU A 104 -4.81 12.31 5.02
N HIS A 105 -6.00 11.99 4.53
CA HIS A 105 -6.68 10.72 4.80
C HIS A 105 -6.72 9.75 3.61
N ARG A 106 -5.97 10.05 2.54
CA ARG A 106 -5.92 9.28 1.28
C ARG A 106 -5.86 7.77 1.49
N VAL A 107 -4.91 7.35 2.31
CA VAL A 107 -4.64 5.93 2.58
C VAL A 107 -5.82 5.26 3.25
N ALA A 108 -6.43 5.94 4.21
CA ALA A 108 -7.57 5.44 4.96
C ALA A 108 -8.80 5.33 4.05
N LEU A 109 -9.10 6.38 3.29
CA LEU A 109 -10.20 6.41 2.32
C LEU A 109 -10.07 5.28 1.28
N GLU A 110 -8.90 5.11 0.67
CA GLU A 110 -8.67 4.04 -0.32
C GLU A 110 -8.77 2.63 0.28
N CYS A 111 -8.33 2.46 1.52
CA CYS A 111 -8.38 1.16 2.20
C CYS A 111 -9.81 0.76 2.58
N PHE A 112 -10.67 1.73 2.89
CA PHE A 112 -11.97 1.50 3.50
C PHE A 112 -13.18 2.02 2.70
N LYS A 113 -13.02 2.60 1.50
CA LYS A 113 -14.14 3.08 0.67
C LYS A 113 -15.22 2.03 0.42
N TYR A 114 -14.85 0.78 0.21
CA TYR A 114 -15.82 -0.31 0.05
C TYR A 114 -16.48 -0.73 1.36
N ARG A 115 -15.80 -0.55 2.49
CA ARG A 115 -16.42 -0.78 3.80
C ARG A 115 -17.41 0.34 4.14
N ILE A 116 -17.10 1.57 3.73
CA ILE A 116 -18.02 2.70 3.84
C ILE A 116 -19.22 2.48 2.92
N LEU A 117 -19.02 1.97 1.69
CA LEU A 117 -20.10 1.54 0.81
C LEU A 117 -21.01 0.50 1.48
N GLU A 118 -20.43 -0.53 2.10
CA GLU A 118 -21.19 -1.59 2.79
C GLU A 118 -22.05 -1.07 3.95
N HIS A 119 -21.60 -0.03 4.66
CA HIS A 119 -22.28 0.49 5.86
C HIS A 119 -23.18 1.69 5.61
N TYR A 120 -22.76 2.61 4.75
CA TYR A 120 -23.40 3.91 4.52
C TYR A 120 -24.04 4.02 3.12
N GLY A 121 -23.83 3.04 2.24
CA GLY A 121 -24.47 2.96 0.93
C GLY A 121 -23.69 3.60 -0.22
N SER A 122 -24.32 3.61 -1.39
CA SER A 122 -23.72 4.07 -2.65
C SER A 122 -23.34 5.55 -2.64
N ASP A 123 -24.16 6.39 -2.02
CA ASP A 123 -23.97 7.85 -2.06
C ASP A 123 -22.71 8.24 -1.30
N ALA A 124 -22.47 7.59 -0.14
CA ALA A 124 -21.25 7.74 0.61
C ALA A 124 -20.01 7.33 -0.20
N PHE A 125 -20.11 6.23 -0.94
CA PHE A 125 -19.04 5.79 -1.83
C PHE A 125 -18.78 6.78 -2.98
N ILE A 126 -19.84 7.35 -3.57
CA ILE A 126 -19.74 8.34 -4.65
C ILE A 126 -19.03 9.61 -4.15
N VAL A 127 -19.35 10.09 -2.95
CA VAL A 127 -18.69 11.25 -2.34
C VAL A 127 -17.19 10.99 -2.19
N ILE A 128 -16.81 9.85 -1.61
CA ILE A 128 -15.41 9.49 -1.39
C ILE A 128 -14.66 9.31 -2.72
N GLN A 129 -15.27 8.59 -3.67
CA GLN A 129 -14.63 8.30 -4.94
C GLN A 129 -14.47 9.58 -5.78
N SER A 130 -15.48 10.46 -5.80
CA SER A 130 -15.39 11.77 -6.47
C SER A 130 -14.28 12.65 -5.88
N ALA A 131 -14.17 12.69 -4.55
CA ALA A 131 -13.13 13.46 -3.86
C ALA A 131 -11.73 12.90 -4.14
N LEU A 132 -11.57 11.58 -4.14
CA LEU A 132 -10.32 10.91 -4.53
C LEU A 132 -9.95 11.25 -5.98
N ASP A 133 -10.89 11.10 -6.91
CA ASP A 133 -10.64 11.33 -8.34
C ASP A 133 -10.23 12.78 -8.62
N ALA A 134 -10.89 13.75 -7.97
CA ALA A 134 -10.51 15.17 -8.04
C ALA A 134 -9.08 15.40 -7.54
N PHE A 135 -8.73 14.83 -6.38
CA PHE A 135 -7.37 14.92 -5.83
C PHE A 135 -6.31 14.34 -6.78
N TYR A 136 -6.59 13.19 -7.40
CA TYR A 136 -5.64 12.52 -8.29
C TYR A 136 -5.46 13.25 -9.62
N MET A 137 -6.53 13.81 -10.16
CA MET A 137 -6.50 14.64 -11.37
C MET A 137 -5.64 15.90 -11.17
N ASP A 138 -5.75 16.56 -10.01
CA ASP A 138 -5.04 17.81 -9.75
C ASP A 138 -3.57 17.64 -9.36
N ASN A 139 -3.20 16.51 -8.74
CA ASN A 139 -1.87 16.31 -8.16
C ASN A 139 -0.96 15.37 -8.98
N ASP A 140 -1.39 14.92 -10.17
CA ASP A 140 -0.73 13.89 -10.98
C ASP A 140 -0.29 12.67 -10.13
N ALA A 141 -1.17 12.30 -9.19
CA ALA A 141 -0.92 11.25 -8.22
C ALA A 141 -1.63 9.96 -8.63
N ASN A 142 -1.17 8.82 -8.11
CA ASN A 142 -1.79 7.53 -8.38
C ASN A 142 -2.58 7.00 -7.17
N HIS A 143 -3.71 6.35 -7.46
CA HIS A 143 -4.43 5.51 -6.50
C HIS A 143 -3.52 4.43 -5.89
N LEU A 144 -3.91 3.90 -4.72
CA LEU A 144 -3.18 2.77 -4.13
C LEU A 144 -3.24 1.55 -5.08
N HIS A 145 -2.08 0.94 -5.35
CA HIS A 145 -1.97 -0.22 -6.24
C HIS A 145 -2.50 -1.53 -5.62
N PHE A 146 -3.02 -1.51 -4.40
CA PHE A 146 -3.45 -2.69 -3.67
C PHE A 146 -4.57 -2.33 -2.69
N HIS A 147 -5.41 -3.32 -2.36
CA HIS A 147 -6.39 -3.25 -1.27
C HIS A 147 -6.07 -4.35 -0.25
N ILE A 148 -6.16 -4.01 1.05
CA ILE A 148 -5.82 -4.93 2.16
C ILE A 148 -7.06 -5.44 2.87
N HIS A 149 -8.06 -4.58 3.04
CA HIS A 149 -9.24 -4.89 3.86
C HIS A 149 -10.45 -5.33 3.04
N THR A 150 -10.37 -5.22 1.72
CA THR A 150 -11.45 -5.60 0.80
C THR A 150 -10.90 -6.54 -0.26
N LYS A 151 -11.59 -7.66 -0.48
CA LYS A 151 -11.29 -8.54 -1.61
C LYS A 151 -11.86 -7.89 -2.87
N THR A 152 -11.01 -7.29 -3.68
CA THR A 152 -11.42 -6.79 -4.99
C THR A 152 -11.37 -7.94 -6.01
N ALA A 153 -12.34 -7.98 -6.91
CA ALA A 153 -12.18 -8.76 -8.11
C ALA A 153 -10.95 -8.21 -8.84
N LYS A 154 -9.94 -9.04 -9.08
CA LYS A 154 -8.93 -8.66 -10.07
C LYS A 154 -9.69 -8.50 -11.36
N ALA A 155 -9.66 -7.31 -11.95
CA ALA A 155 -10.08 -7.18 -13.34
C ALA A 155 -9.37 -8.32 -14.08
N PRO A 156 -10.08 -9.22 -14.78
CA PRO A 156 -9.40 -10.07 -15.73
C PRO A 156 -8.50 -9.13 -16.54
N TYR A 157 -7.25 -9.52 -16.73
CA TYR A 157 -6.50 -9.02 -17.88
C TYR A 157 -7.28 -9.50 -19.12
N PHE A 158 -8.50 -9.00 -19.34
CA PHE A 158 -9.08 -8.94 -20.66
C PHE A 158 -7.96 -8.35 -21.49
N GLN A 159 -7.64 -9.05 -22.57
CA GLN A 159 -6.63 -8.67 -23.54
C GLN A 159 -6.86 -7.21 -23.93
N ARG A 160 -6.35 -6.27 -23.14
CA ARG A 160 -6.23 -4.89 -23.56
C ARG A 160 -5.31 -5.02 -24.76
N GLN A 161 -5.81 -4.66 -25.92
CA GLN A 161 -5.01 -4.44 -27.12
C GLN A 161 -4.10 -3.25 -26.82
N ILE A 162 -3.10 -3.47 -25.97
CA ILE A 162 -2.07 -2.51 -25.61
C ILE A 162 -1.17 -2.44 -26.84
N SER A 163 -1.00 -1.25 -27.40
CA SER A 163 -0.14 -1.03 -28.56
C SER A 163 1.28 -1.51 -28.25
N SER A 164 2.00 -1.99 -29.27
CA SER A 164 3.37 -2.50 -29.15
C SER A 164 4.35 -1.57 -28.39
N PRO A 165 4.25 -0.23 -28.45
CA PRO A 165 5.07 0.68 -27.63
C PRO A 165 4.76 0.58 -26.13
N GLN A 166 3.48 0.53 -25.75
CA GLN A 166 3.06 0.44 -24.35
C GLN A 166 3.42 -0.91 -23.71
N LYS A 167 3.49 -2.00 -24.50
CA LYS A 167 4.01 -3.31 -24.02
C LYS A 167 5.47 -3.23 -23.60
N LYS A 168 6.33 -2.49 -24.32
CA LYS A 168 7.75 -2.33 -23.94
C LYS A 168 7.90 -1.62 -22.59
N GLY A 169 7.15 -0.55 -22.33
CA GLY A 169 7.21 0.16 -21.05
C GLY A 169 6.84 -0.70 -19.83
N VAL A 170 5.82 -1.55 -19.96
CA VAL A 170 5.39 -2.46 -18.88
C VAL A 170 6.38 -3.60 -18.65
N LEU A 171 7.04 -4.10 -19.71
CA LEU A 171 8.04 -5.18 -19.61
C LEU A 171 9.38 -4.69 -19.05
N ILE A 172 9.80 -3.46 -19.39
CA ILE A 172 11.00 -2.82 -18.83
C ILE A 172 10.85 -2.67 -17.30
N ASN A 173 9.66 -2.29 -16.82
CA ASN A 173 9.38 -2.17 -15.38
C ASN A 173 9.25 -3.51 -14.64
N LYS A 174 9.09 -4.64 -15.36
CA LYS A 174 9.14 -5.99 -14.76
C LYS A 174 10.56 -6.55 -14.73
N GLN A 175 11.43 -6.16 -15.66
CA GLN A 175 12.81 -6.66 -15.74
C GLN A 175 13.76 -5.98 -14.73
N SER A 176 13.38 -4.82 -14.18
CA SER A 176 14.14 -4.14 -13.11
C SER A 176 13.90 -4.68 -11.70
N THR A 177 13.17 -5.79 -11.56
CA THR A 177 12.94 -6.49 -10.27
C THR A 177 13.39 -7.96 -10.27
N LEU A 178 14.44 -8.29 -11.03
CA LEU A 178 15.19 -9.54 -10.90
C LEU A 178 16.54 -9.36 -10.21
#